data_AF-A0A1E1KMI5-F1
#
_entry.id   AF-A0A1E1KMI5-F1
#
_cell.length_a   1.000
_cell.length_b   1.000
_cell.length_c   1.000
_cell.angle_alpha   90.00
_cell.angle_beta   90.00
_cell.angle_gamma   90.00
#
_symmetry.space_group_name_H-M   'P 1'
#
loop_
_entity.id
_entity.type
_entity.pdbx_description
1 polymer ?
#
loop_
_entity_poly.entity_id
_entity_poly.type
_entity_poly.pdbx_seq_one_letter_code
_entity_poly.pdbx_strand_id
1 'polypeptide(L)'
;MSLKKLMEQFQVMLDRRAAEDLERGVARFMEDADFEATKRMKLKSLEAEVSKRIPSYESRSNQVLKNLKREQEHDTLELHLKHKAQVRALQKKHEEEMVALPEKYKRKAADIEKNLRMDMQWELDLMLKVEQSSLEQKLMGERRRALETREREDKIREQARALVDQDTNSQVLTTFREEAARQAHPHLEVAAQIPSQRTPLKSILKKSKARSVTVNSEGAITFLTEEDETLDDRKTKRVKVEGASKRDRVVDVLDEEATLFPYRENIGPSNQNLRSPRTPRTPRTPWVSSWTPRNFSTSEEPCSSSSTSPT
;
A
#
# COMPACT_ATOMS: atom_id res chain seq x y z
N MET A 1 -25.00 87.91 113.69
CA MET A 1 -23.88 87.20 112.99
C MET A 1 -22.92 88.26 112.47
N SER A 2 -21.61 88.15 112.72
CA SER A 2 -20.63 89.12 112.21
C SER A 2 -20.18 88.75 110.80
N LEU A 3 -19.89 89.75 109.95
CA LEU A 3 -19.40 89.56 108.59
C LEU A 3 -18.19 88.61 108.53
N LYS A 4 -17.30 88.71 109.53
CA LYS A 4 -16.13 87.85 109.68
C LYS A 4 -16.49 86.36 109.79
N LYS A 5 -17.50 86.01 110.59
CA LYS A 5 -17.97 84.61 110.71
C LYS A 5 -18.58 84.09 109.41
N LEU A 6 -19.25 84.94 108.64
CA LEU A 6 -19.82 84.56 107.34
C LEU A 6 -18.71 84.29 106.31
N MET A 7 -17.66 85.12 106.29
CA MET A 7 -16.50 84.92 105.43
C MET A 7 -15.72 83.66 105.79
N GLU A 8 -15.53 83.37 107.09
CA GLU A 8 -14.90 82.13 107.56
C GLU A 8 -15.72 80.90 107.14
N GLN A 9 -17.05 80.92 107.29
CA GLN A 9 -17.91 79.83 106.83
C GLN A 9 -17.88 79.64 105.30
N PHE A 10 -17.84 80.73 104.54
CA PHE A 10 -17.75 80.67 103.09
C PHE A 10 -16.39 80.11 102.63
N GLN A 11 -15.29 80.51 103.28
CA GLN A 11 -13.96 79.96 103.01
C GLN A 11 -13.92 78.45 103.29
N VAL A 12 -14.48 78.00 104.42
CA VAL A 12 -14.57 76.57 104.75
C VAL A 12 -15.38 75.79 103.71
N MET A 13 -16.48 76.37 103.18
CA MET A 13 -17.24 75.72 102.09
C MET A 13 -16.46 75.67 100.78
N LEU A 14 -15.69 76.71 100.43
CA LEU A 14 -14.84 76.70 99.24
C LEU A 14 -13.71 75.69 99.36
N ASP A 15 -13.03 75.63 100.50
CA ASP A 15 -11.96 74.68 100.77
C ASP A 15 -12.50 73.24 100.75
N ARG A 16 -13.70 73.01 101.31
CA ARG A 16 -14.39 71.72 101.22
C ARG A 16 -14.75 71.34 99.79
N ARG A 17 -15.28 72.28 98.99
CA ARG A 17 -15.60 72.01 97.58
C ARG A 17 -14.34 71.73 96.76
N ALA A 18 -13.26 72.48 96.99
CA ALA A 18 -11.97 72.26 96.34
C ALA A 18 -11.38 70.89 96.72
N ALA A 19 -11.51 70.47 97.98
CA ALA A 19 -11.11 69.13 98.43
C ALA A 19 -11.95 68.03 97.76
N GLU A 20 -13.28 68.19 97.71
CA GLU A 20 -14.17 67.23 97.03
C GLU A 20 -13.89 67.14 95.51
N ASP A 21 -13.59 68.26 94.85
CA ASP A 21 -13.23 68.27 93.42
C ASP A 21 -11.86 67.63 93.17
N LEU A 22 -10.91 67.80 94.09
CA LEU A 22 -9.62 67.11 94.06
C LEU A 22 -9.79 65.59 94.28
N GLU A 23 -10.62 65.17 95.24
CA GLU A 23 -10.97 63.77 95.46
C GLU A 23 -11.66 63.15 94.24
N ARG A 24 -12.61 63.86 93.61
CA ARG A 24 -13.25 63.42 92.36
C ARG A 24 -12.25 63.33 91.20
N GLY A 25 -11.31 64.26 91.11
CA GLY A 25 -10.25 64.25 90.12
C GLY A 25 -9.34 63.03 90.29
N VAL A 26 -8.86 62.80 91.51
CA VAL A 26 -8.02 61.64 91.86
C VAL A 26 -8.76 60.33 91.60
N ALA A 27 -10.06 60.23 91.96
CA ALA A 27 -10.86 59.04 91.72
C ALA A 27 -10.96 58.68 90.22
N ARG A 28 -11.20 59.67 89.34
CA ARG A 28 -11.23 59.43 87.88
C ARG A 28 -9.87 58.99 87.34
N PHE A 29 -8.77 59.61 87.79
CA PHE A 29 -7.43 59.19 87.40
C PHE A 29 -7.10 57.77 87.85
N MET A 30 -7.56 57.37 89.05
CA MET A 30 -7.39 56.00 89.54
C MET A 30 -8.23 55.00 88.74
N GLU A 31 -9.49 55.33 88.41
CA GLU A 31 -10.34 54.50 87.54
C GLU A 31 -9.73 54.29 86.15
N ASP A 32 -9.19 55.33 85.53
CA ASP A 32 -8.50 55.24 84.23
C ASP A 32 -7.21 54.40 84.31
N ALA A 33 -6.47 54.54 85.42
CA ALA A 33 -5.27 53.73 85.66
C ALA A 33 -5.60 52.25 85.84
N ASP A 34 -6.68 51.93 86.56
CA ASP A 34 -7.17 50.56 86.75
C ASP A 34 -7.70 49.98 85.42
N PHE A 35 -8.40 50.78 84.62
CA PHE A 35 -8.85 50.37 83.28
C PHE A 35 -7.67 50.05 82.35
N GLU A 36 -6.66 50.93 82.27
CA GLU A 36 -5.47 50.68 81.46
C GLU A 36 -4.63 49.51 81.99
N ALA A 37 -4.57 49.32 83.32
CA ALA A 37 -3.95 48.15 83.92
C ALA A 37 -4.65 46.84 83.53
N THR A 38 -5.99 46.78 83.62
CA THR A 38 -6.76 45.59 83.23
C THR A 38 -6.64 45.29 81.73
N LYS A 39 -6.64 46.32 80.88
CA LYS A 39 -6.39 46.19 79.44
C LYS A 39 -5.01 45.61 79.15
N ARG A 40 -3.96 46.13 79.78
CA ARG A 40 -2.59 45.59 79.65
C ARG A 40 -2.50 44.14 80.11
N MET A 41 -3.19 43.77 81.18
CA MET A 41 -3.25 42.39 81.65
C MET A 41 -3.96 41.45 80.65
N LYS A 42 -5.09 41.88 80.08
CA LYS A 42 -5.80 41.12 79.04
C LYS A 42 -4.95 40.93 77.78
N LEU A 43 -4.24 41.98 77.35
CA LEU A 43 -3.33 41.91 76.20
C LEU A 43 -2.20 40.90 76.45
N LYS A 44 -1.56 40.93 77.63
CA LYS A 44 -0.54 39.93 77.99
C LYS A 44 -1.09 38.51 78.02
N SER A 45 -2.32 38.32 78.48
CA SER A 45 -2.98 37.00 78.47
C SER A 45 -3.21 36.49 77.05
N LEU A 46 -3.69 37.35 76.15
CA LEU A 46 -3.90 36.98 74.74
C LEU A 46 -2.57 36.73 74.03
N GLU A 47 -1.55 37.55 74.27
CA GLU A 47 -0.21 37.36 73.73
C GLU A 47 0.39 36.03 74.19
N ALA A 48 0.22 35.67 75.47
CA ALA A 48 0.66 34.38 76.01
C ALA A 48 -0.13 33.20 75.39
N GLU A 49 -1.43 33.35 75.17
CA GLU A 49 -2.25 32.32 74.53
C GLU A 49 -1.86 32.10 73.06
N VAL A 50 -1.67 33.18 72.30
CA VAL A 50 -1.21 33.13 70.91
C VAL A 50 0.19 32.52 70.85
N SER A 51 1.11 32.95 71.71
CA SER A 51 2.47 32.41 71.80
C SER A 51 2.49 30.92 72.14
N LYS A 52 1.53 30.43 72.93
CA LYS A 52 1.38 28.98 73.20
C LYS A 52 0.84 28.21 72.00
N ARG A 53 -0.04 28.82 71.20
CA ARG A 53 -0.68 28.16 70.06
C ARG A 53 0.23 28.10 68.82
N ILE A 54 1.08 29.10 68.59
CA ILE A 54 1.97 29.17 67.41
C ILE A 54 2.80 27.88 67.22
N PRO A 55 3.53 27.36 68.24
CA PRO A 55 4.33 26.14 68.07
C PRO A 55 3.49 24.92 67.67
N SER A 56 2.24 24.82 68.13
CA SER A 56 1.33 23.74 67.75
C SER A 56 0.92 23.82 66.29
N TYR A 57 0.62 25.02 65.79
CA TYR A 57 0.32 25.23 64.37
C TYR A 57 1.54 24.99 63.48
N GLU A 58 2.71 25.48 63.89
CA GLU A 58 3.97 25.24 63.18
C GLU A 58 4.31 23.75 63.13
N SER A 59 4.17 23.03 64.25
CA SER A 59 4.39 21.58 64.30
C SER A 59 3.45 20.83 63.35
N ARG A 60 2.15 21.13 63.37
CA ARG A 60 1.18 20.50 62.45
C ARG A 60 1.47 20.84 60.99
N SER A 61 1.76 22.10 60.69
CA SER A 61 2.12 22.55 59.34
C SER A 61 3.38 21.84 58.83
N ASN A 62 4.43 21.77 59.66
CA ASN A 62 5.67 21.06 59.33
C ASN A 62 5.45 19.57 59.12
N GLN A 63 4.55 18.94 59.89
CA GLN A 63 4.20 17.54 59.70
C GLN A 63 3.48 17.31 58.36
N VAL A 64 2.53 18.17 58.00
CA VAL A 64 1.83 18.11 56.71
C VAL A 64 2.83 18.30 55.55
N LEU A 65 3.73 19.28 55.65
CA LEU A 65 4.78 19.50 54.65
C LEU A 65 5.72 18.31 54.50
N LYS A 66 6.10 17.65 55.61
CA LYS A 66 6.93 16.43 55.57
C LYS A 66 6.20 15.29 54.86
N ASN A 67 4.92 15.08 55.16
CA ASN A 67 4.13 14.04 54.52
C ASN A 67 3.97 14.32 53.01
N LEU A 68 3.63 15.55 52.64
CA LEU A 68 3.49 15.96 51.24
C LEU A 68 4.78 15.76 50.46
N LYS A 69 5.94 16.09 51.05
CA LYS A 69 7.24 15.83 50.42
C LYS A 69 7.50 14.35 50.17
N ARG A 70 7.18 13.48 51.13
CA ARG A 70 7.32 12.03 50.97
C ARG A 70 6.38 11.48 49.91
N GLU A 71 5.13 11.95 49.87
CA GLU A 71 4.16 11.56 48.84
C GLU A 71 4.65 11.99 47.45
N GLN A 72 5.14 13.22 47.31
CA GLN A 72 5.72 13.71 46.07
C GLN A 72 6.95 12.89 45.63
N GLU A 73 7.85 12.56 46.54
CA GLU A 73 9.01 11.70 46.27
C GLU A 73 8.58 10.29 45.84
N HIS A 74 7.56 9.72 46.49
CA HIS A 74 7.01 8.43 46.12
C HIS A 74 6.39 8.46 44.71
N ASP A 75 5.54 9.43 44.42
CA ASP A 75 4.85 9.54 43.13
C ASP A 75 5.83 9.78 41.98
N THR A 76 6.86 10.59 42.21
CA THR A 76 7.92 10.82 41.22
C THR A 76 8.75 9.57 40.96
N LEU A 77 9.05 8.77 41.98
CA LEU A 77 9.73 7.48 41.82
C LEU A 77 8.85 6.47 41.08
N GLU A 78 7.57 6.37 41.42
CA GLU A 78 6.64 5.47 40.74
C GLU A 78 6.50 5.84 39.26
N LEU A 79 6.37 7.13 38.96
CA LEU A 79 6.31 7.62 37.58
C LEU A 79 7.61 7.35 36.82
N HIS A 80 8.77 7.55 37.47
CA HIS A 80 10.07 7.23 36.87
C HIS A 80 10.20 5.73 36.54
N LEU A 81 9.76 4.86 37.45
CA LEU A 81 9.77 3.41 37.23
C LEU A 81 8.84 3.00 36.09
N LYS A 82 7.62 3.55 36.05
CA LYS A 82 6.67 3.31 34.94
C LYS A 82 7.24 3.76 33.61
N HIS A 83 7.83 4.95 33.55
CA HIS A 83 8.47 5.48 32.34
C HIS A 83 9.63 4.59 31.88
N LYS A 84 10.51 4.19 32.81
CA LYS A 84 11.64 3.30 32.51
C LYS A 84 11.18 1.93 31.99
N ALA A 85 10.10 1.38 32.54
CA ALA A 85 9.50 0.14 32.05
C ALA A 85 8.94 0.29 30.62
N GLN A 86 8.24 1.40 30.34
CA GLN A 86 7.73 1.70 29.00
C GLN A 86 8.86 1.85 27.98
N VAL A 87 9.93 2.58 28.32
CA VAL A 87 11.10 2.73 27.44
C VAL A 87 11.73 1.38 27.12
N ARG A 88 11.92 0.50 28.12
CA ARG A 88 12.44 -0.85 27.91
C ARG A 88 11.52 -1.71 27.03
N ALA A 89 10.20 -1.61 27.24
CA ALA A 89 9.24 -2.34 26.42
C ALA A 89 9.27 -1.88 24.96
N LEU A 90 9.42 -0.57 24.71
CA LEU A 90 9.57 -0.01 23.37
C LEU A 90 10.89 -0.43 22.73
N GLN A 91 12.00 -0.37 23.47
CA GLN A 91 13.31 -0.84 23.01
C GLN A 91 13.26 -2.32 22.59
N LYS A 92 12.66 -3.17 23.43
CA LYS A 92 12.51 -4.59 23.13
C LYS A 92 11.69 -4.83 21.86
N LYS A 93 10.55 -4.14 21.70
CA LYS A 93 9.75 -4.25 20.47
C LYS A 93 10.52 -3.80 19.24
N HIS A 94 11.28 -2.71 19.37
CA HIS A 94 12.11 -2.23 18.28
C HIS A 94 13.19 -3.25 17.91
N GLU A 95 13.87 -3.85 18.89
CA GLU A 95 14.85 -4.92 18.65
C GLU A 95 14.22 -6.15 17.97
N GLU A 96 13.04 -6.58 18.44
CA GLU A 96 12.28 -7.68 17.83
C GLU A 96 11.92 -7.37 16.37
N GLU A 97 11.48 -6.14 16.06
CA GLU A 97 11.19 -5.69 14.69
C GLU A 97 12.44 -5.60 13.81
N MET A 98 13.55 -5.11 14.35
CA MET A 98 14.83 -5.01 13.65
C MET A 98 15.42 -6.38 13.30
N VAL A 99 15.08 -7.44 14.06
CA VAL A 99 15.44 -8.81 13.72
C VAL A 99 14.44 -9.43 12.72
N ALA A 100 13.14 -9.23 12.94
CA ALA A 100 12.09 -9.87 12.13
C ALA A 100 11.98 -9.31 10.71
N LEU A 101 12.11 -7.99 10.53
CA LEU A 101 11.93 -7.34 9.22
C LEU A 101 12.98 -7.81 8.19
N PRO A 102 14.29 -7.80 8.47
CA PRO A 102 15.29 -8.29 7.52
C PRO A 102 15.07 -9.76 7.14
N GLU A 103 14.71 -10.63 8.10
CA GLU A 103 14.41 -12.03 7.78
C GLU A 103 13.20 -12.17 6.86
N LYS A 104 12.14 -11.40 7.12
CA LYS A 104 10.93 -11.39 6.27
C LYS A 104 11.26 -10.96 4.84
N TYR A 105 12.06 -9.91 4.67
CA TYR A 105 12.47 -9.45 3.35
C TYR A 105 13.45 -10.40 2.66
N LYS A 106 14.37 -11.03 3.40
CA LYS A 106 15.24 -12.08 2.86
C LYS A 106 14.44 -13.27 2.32
N ARG A 107 13.45 -13.76 3.08
CA ARG A 107 12.56 -14.85 2.63
C ARG A 107 11.77 -14.46 1.38
N LYS A 108 11.15 -13.26 1.38
CA LYS A 108 10.43 -12.76 0.20
C LYS A 108 11.33 -12.61 -1.03
N ALA A 109 12.55 -12.09 -0.85
CA ALA A 109 13.52 -11.96 -1.94
C ALA A 109 13.89 -13.34 -2.50
N ALA A 110 14.14 -14.33 -1.64
CA ALA A 110 14.43 -15.70 -2.06
C ALA A 110 13.27 -16.36 -2.81
N ASP A 111 12.02 -16.14 -2.37
CA ASP A 111 10.83 -16.65 -3.05
C ASP A 111 10.65 -16.01 -4.44
N ILE A 112 10.86 -14.69 -4.55
CA ILE A 112 10.83 -13.97 -5.82
C ILE A 112 11.93 -14.48 -6.75
N GLU A 113 13.17 -14.60 -6.26
CA GLU A 113 14.30 -15.11 -7.03
C GLU A 113 14.04 -16.54 -7.55
N LYS A 114 13.48 -17.41 -6.71
CA LYS A 114 13.11 -18.77 -7.11
C LYS A 114 12.05 -18.77 -8.19
N ASN A 115 10.99 -17.97 -8.05
CA ASN A 115 9.92 -17.90 -9.04
C ASN A 115 10.45 -17.35 -10.37
N LEU A 116 11.24 -16.27 -10.34
CA LEU A 116 11.86 -15.72 -11.55
C LEU A 116 12.78 -16.74 -12.24
N ARG A 117 13.54 -17.55 -11.48
CA ARG A 117 14.34 -18.63 -12.07
C ARG A 117 13.48 -19.68 -12.76
N MET A 118 12.36 -20.07 -12.15
CA MET A 118 11.43 -21.04 -12.74
C MET A 118 10.76 -20.47 -14.00
N ASP A 119 10.34 -19.21 -13.97
CA ASP A 119 9.71 -18.53 -15.10
C ASP A 119 10.68 -18.42 -16.28
N MET A 120 11.92 -17.96 -16.03
CA MET A 120 12.97 -17.89 -17.06
C MET A 120 13.28 -19.28 -17.63
N GLN A 121 13.41 -20.30 -16.79
CA GLN A 121 13.68 -21.66 -17.25
C GLN A 121 12.54 -22.18 -18.13
N TRP A 122 11.30 -21.98 -17.71
CA TRP A 122 10.14 -22.42 -18.48
C TRP A 122 10.02 -21.69 -19.82
N GLU A 123 10.27 -20.39 -19.85
CA GLU A 123 10.25 -19.59 -21.08
C GLU A 123 11.36 -20.02 -22.05
N LEU A 124 12.58 -20.20 -21.56
CA LEU A 124 13.71 -20.69 -22.36
C LEU A 124 13.45 -22.09 -22.92
N ASP A 125 12.94 -23.01 -22.10
CA ASP A 125 12.61 -24.37 -22.54
C ASP A 125 11.51 -24.35 -23.62
N LEU A 126 10.53 -23.46 -23.50
CA LEU A 126 9.48 -23.28 -24.50
C LEU A 126 10.05 -22.72 -25.81
N MET A 127 10.85 -21.66 -25.73
CA MET A 127 11.50 -21.05 -26.90
C MET A 127 12.38 -22.05 -27.63
N LEU A 128 13.22 -22.79 -26.91
CA LEU A 128 14.10 -23.82 -27.49
C LEU A 128 13.29 -24.92 -28.18
N LYS A 129 12.19 -25.40 -27.58
CA LYS A 129 11.33 -26.41 -28.21
C LYS A 129 10.67 -25.90 -29.49
N VAL A 130 10.18 -24.67 -29.47
CA VAL A 130 9.55 -24.04 -30.65
C VAL A 130 10.59 -23.87 -31.76
N GLU A 131 11.77 -23.34 -31.46
CA GLU A 131 12.84 -23.17 -32.44
C GLU A 131 13.34 -24.50 -32.98
N GLN A 132 13.55 -25.50 -32.12
CA GLN A 132 13.94 -26.85 -32.54
C GLN A 132 12.91 -27.45 -33.49
N SER A 133 11.63 -27.41 -33.15
CA SER A 133 10.56 -27.93 -34.02
C SER A 133 10.49 -27.20 -35.37
N SER A 134 10.71 -25.87 -35.37
CA SER A 134 10.78 -25.06 -36.59
C SER A 134 11.96 -25.44 -37.48
N LEU A 135 13.14 -25.65 -36.89
CA LEU A 135 14.34 -26.10 -37.60
C LEU A 135 14.19 -27.52 -38.17
N GLU A 136 13.62 -28.44 -37.39
CA GLU A 136 13.32 -29.81 -37.83
C GLU A 136 12.32 -29.80 -39.01
N GLN A 137 11.28 -28.98 -38.93
CA GLN A 137 10.31 -28.84 -40.01
C GLN A 137 10.94 -28.26 -41.29
N LYS A 138 11.81 -27.24 -41.16
CA LYS A 138 12.56 -26.67 -42.29
C LYS A 138 13.47 -27.71 -42.93
N LEU A 139 14.23 -28.45 -42.13
CA LEU A 139 15.12 -29.51 -42.59
C LEU A 139 14.34 -30.62 -43.32
N MET A 140 13.20 -31.06 -42.79
CA MET A 140 12.35 -32.04 -43.45
C MET A 140 11.77 -31.52 -44.76
N GLY A 141 11.37 -30.25 -44.80
CA GLY A 141 10.92 -29.58 -46.03
C GLY A 141 12.01 -29.49 -47.09
N GLU A 142 13.25 -29.19 -46.70
CA GLU A 142 14.41 -29.16 -47.60
C GLU A 142 14.78 -30.54 -48.12
N ARG A 143 14.82 -31.56 -47.24
CA ARG A 143 15.05 -32.96 -47.64
C ARG A 143 14.02 -33.43 -48.65
N ARG A 144 12.74 -33.10 -48.42
CA ARG A 144 11.66 -33.43 -49.37
C ARG A 144 11.87 -32.73 -50.71
N ARG A 145 12.15 -31.42 -50.70
CA ARG A 145 12.44 -30.66 -51.94
C ARG A 145 13.64 -31.26 -52.70
N ALA A 146 14.70 -31.66 -52.00
CA ALA A 146 15.87 -32.29 -52.60
C ALA A 146 15.57 -33.67 -53.22
N LEU A 147 14.70 -34.47 -52.59
CA LEU A 147 14.24 -35.73 -53.18
C LEU A 147 13.37 -35.49 -54.42
N GLU A 148 12.43 -34.53 -54.35
CA GLU A 148 11.60 -34.17 -55.51
C GLU A 148 12.44 -33.64 -56.68
N THR A 149 13.49 -32.85 -56.44
CA THR A 149 14.41 -32.42 -57.49
C THR A 149 15.18 -33.58 -58.08
N ARG A 150 15.65 -34.53 -57.25
CA ARG A 150 16.34 -35.74 -57.73
C ARG A 150 15.41 -36.62 -58.57
N GLU A 151 14.17 -36.84 -58.14
CA GLU A 151 13.18 -37.59 -58.91
C GLU A 151 12.86 -36.91 -60.25
N ARG A 152 12.77 -35.58 -60.28
CA ARG A 152 12.61 -34.83 -61.54
C ARG A 152 13.81 -35.01 -62.46
N GLU A 153 15.03 -34.93 -61.93
CA GLU A 153 16.24 -35.19 -62.70
C GLU A 153 16.28 -36.63 -63.24
N ASP A 154 15.91 -37.62 -62.43
CA ASP A 154 15.88 -39.03 -62.84
C ASP A 154 14.84 -39.25 -63.95
N LYS A 155 13.66 -38.62 -63.87
CA LYS A 155 12.67 -38.62 -64.96
C LYS A 155 13.20 -37.98 -66.25
N ILE A 156 13.92 -36.87 -66.15
CA ILE A 156 14.55 -36.23 -67.31
C ILE A 156 15.61 -37.15 -67.93
N ARG A 157 16.45 -37.80 -67.11
CA ARG A 157 17.44 -38.79 -67.58
C ARG A 157 16.77 -39.98 -68.26
N GLU A 158 15.67 -40.48 -67.71
CA GLU A 158 14.90 -41.59 -68.30
C GLU A 158 14.25 -41.20 -69.63
N GLN A 159 13.65 -40.01 -69.72
CA GLN A 159 13.13 -39.47 -70.98
C GLN A 159 14.22 -39.31 -72.03
N ALA A 160 15.41 -38.82 -71.64
CA ALA A 160 16.55 -38.71 -72.55
C ALA A 160 16.99 -40.08 -73.07
N ARG A 161 17.02 -41.12 -72.23
CA ARG A 161 17.32 -42.51 -72.66
C ARG A 161 16.25 -43.03 -73.62
N ALA A 162 14.97 -42.85 -73.32
CA ALA A 162 13.88 -43.28 -74.19
C ALA A 162 13.93 -42.62 -75.58
N LEU A 163 14.31 -41.34 -75.66
CA LEU A 163 14.52 -40.66 -76.94
C LEU A 163 15.71 -41.25 -77.72
N VAL A 164 16.82 -41.57 -77.05
CA VAL A 164 17.97 -42.24 -77.69
C VAL A 164 17.58 -43.64 -78.18
N ASP A 165 16.80 -44.40 -77.41
CA ASP A 165 16.30 -45.71 -77.79
C ASP A 165 15.32 -45.62 -78.98
N GLN A 166 14.50 -44.57 -79.04
CA GLN A 166 13.62 -44.31 -80.18
C GLN A 166 14.41 -43.96 -81.44
N ASP A 167 15.45 -43.12 -81.33
CA ASP A 167 16.30 -42.73 -82.44
C ASP A 167 17.11 -43.92 -82.98
N THR A 168 17.67 -44.75 -82.10
CA THR A 168 18.39 -45.98 -82.50
C THR A 168 17.45 -46.98 -83.16
N ASN A 169 16.24 -47.20 -82.63
CA ASN A 169 15.23 -48.03 -83.28
C ASN A 169 14.80 -47.47 -84.65
N SER A 170 14.68 -46.14 -84.77
CA SER A 170 14.41 -45.47 -86.06
C SER A 170 15.53 -45.73 -87.07
N GLN A 171 16.80 -45.60 -86.66
CA GLN A 171 17.97 -45.90 -87.51
C GLN A 171 18.04 -47.38 -87.93
N VAL A 172 17.70 -48.30 -87.02
CA VAL A 172 17.60 -49.73 -87.34
C VAL A 172 16.50 -49.97 -88.37
N LEU A 173 15.32 -49.35 -88.22
CA LEU A 173 14.25 -49.46 -89.21
C LEU A 173 14.62 -48.83 -90.57
N THR A 174 15.37 -47.73 -90.61
CA THR A 174 15.83 -47.15 -91.87
C THR A 174 16.87 -48.04 -92.55
N THR A 175 17.81 -48.61 -91.79
CA THR A 175 18.79 -49.56 -92.35
C THR A 175 18.11 -50.83 -92.86
N PHE A 176 17.11 -51.37 -92.14
CA PHE A 176 16.28 -52.47 -92.64
C PHE A 176 15.50 -52.09 -93.90
N ARG A 177 14.94 -50.86 -93.99
CA ARG A 177 14.26 -50.40 -95.22
C ARG A 177 15.23 -50.23 -96.38
N GLU A 178 16.42 -49.70 -96.15
CA GLU A 178 17.45 -49.59 -97.18
C GLU A 178 17.95 -50.97 -97.61
N GLU A 179 18.11 -51.91 -96.69
CA GLU A 179 18.52 -53.27 -96.99
C GLU A 179 17.41 -54.05 -97.72
N ALA A 180 16.14 -53.87 -97.35
CA ALA A 180 14.98 -54.37 -98.10
C ALA A 180 14.88 -53.73 -99.48
N ALA A 181 15.16 -52.43 -99.62
CA ALA A 181 15.21 -51.75 -100.91
C ALA A 181 16.38 -52.23 -101.79
N ARG A 182 17.52 -52.59 -101.18
CA ARG A 182 18.67 -53.20 -101.88
C ARG A 182 18.40 -54.64 -102.30
N GLN A 183 17.61 -55.40 -101.54
CA GLN A 183 17.17 -56.75 -101.94
C GLN A 183 16.04 -56.72 -102.97
N ALA A 184 15.30 -55.62 -103.10
CA ALA A 184 14.16 -55.50 -103.99
C ALA A 184 14.49 -55.25 -105.47
N HIS A 185 15.76 -55.08 -105.90
CA HIS A 185 16.12 -55.02 -107.33
C HIS A 185 17.54 -55.57 -107.58
N PRO A 186 17.75 -56.32 -108.69
CA PRO A 186 17.31 -55.95 -110.03
C PRO A 186 16.13 -56.79 -110.48
N HIS A 187 15.00 -56.16 -110.75
CA HIS A 187 14.04 -56.52 -111.81
C HIS A 187 12.79 -55.61 -111.70
N LEU A 188 12.55 -54.91 -112.81
CA LEU A 188 11.26 -54.43 -113.34
C LEU A 188 10.69 -53.08 -112.89
N GLU A 189 10.64 -52.21 -113.91
CA GLU A 189 9.60 -51.23 -114.22
C GLU A 189 8.15 -51.75 -114.07
N VAL A 190 7.26 -50.76 -113.92
CA VAL A 190 5.83 -50.74 -114.25
C VAL A 190 4.82 -50.91 -113.09
N ALA A 191 4.10 -49.80 -112.89
CA ALA A 191 2.73 -49.63 -112.43
C ALA A 191 2.37 -49.95 -110.96
N ALA A 192 1.98 -48.89 -110.23
CA ALA A 192 0.57 -48.75 -109.85
C ALA A 192 0.29 -47.31 -109.38
N GLN A 193 -0.51 -46.60 -110.18
CA GLN A 193 -1.35 -45.51 -109.70
C GLN A 193 -2.32 -46.08 -108.65
N ILE A 194 -2.32 -45.51 -107.45
CA ILE A 194 -3.43 -45.63 -106.51
C ILE A 194 -3.92 -44.21 -106.21
N PRO A 195 -5.15 -43.84 -106.60
CA PRO A 195 -5.75 -42.57 -106.25
C PRO A 195 -6.41 -42.72 -104.87
N SER A 196 -5.82 -42.15 -103.82
CA SER A 196 -6.47 -42.08 -102.50
C SER A 196 -7.12 -40.72 -102.31
N GLN A 197 -8.44 -40.70 -102.49
CA GLN A 197 -9.32 -39.60 -102.14
C GLN A 197 -9.33 -39.29 -100.63
N ARG A 198 -9.54 -38.01 -100.32
CA ARG A 198 -10.27 -37.45 -99.17
C ARG A 198 -9.77 -37.84 -97.76
N THR A 199 -9.22 -36.87 -97.06
CA THR A 199 -9.96 -36.02 -96.09
C THR A 199 -9.02 -34.93 -95.55
N PRO A 200 -9.46 -33.65 -95.44
CA PRO A 200 -8.72 -32.68 -94.67
C PRO A 200 -8.97 -33.00 -93.19
N LEU A 201 -7.95 -33.50 -92.48
CA LEU A 201 -7.98 -33.48 -91.03
C LEU A 201 -8.09 -32.03 -90.60
N LYS A 202 -9.25 -31.70 -90.04
CA LYS A 202 -9.55 -30.43 -89.39
C LYS A 202 -8.35 -30.04 -88.53
N SER A 203 -7.86 -28.82 -88.75
CA SER A 203 -6.99 -28.14 -87.83
C SER A 203 -7.59 -28.20 -86.43
N ILE A 204 -7.06 -29.08 -85.58
CA ILE A 204 -7.11 -28.85 -84.14
C ILE A 204 -5.96 -27.88 -83.85
N LEU A 205 -6.09 -26.68 -84.41
CA LEU A 205 -5.53 -25.49 -83.79
C LEU A 205 -6.37 -25.31 -82.53
N LYS A 206 -6.02 -26.04 -81.45
CA LYS A 206 -6.44 -25.64 -80.12
C LYS A 206 -5.90 -24.22 -79.99
N LYS A 207 -6.83 -23.27 -80.07
CA LYS A 207 -6.61 -21.85 -79.83
C LYS A 207 -5.64 -21.75 -78.67
N SER A 208 -4.40 -21.32 -78.93
CA SER A 208 -3.59 -20.70 -77.90
C SER A 208 -4.47 -19.59 -77.34
N LYS A 209 -5.01 -19.85 -76.15
CA LYS A 209 -5.84 -18.90 -75.41
C LYS A 209 -4.95 -17.66 -75.26
N ALA A 210 -5.31 -16.59 -75.96
CA ALA A 210 -4.52 -15.38 -76.01
C ALA A 210 -4.24 -14.93 -74.57
N ARG A 211 -2.97 -14.91 -74.18
CA ARG A 211 -2.51 -14.13 -73.02
C ARG A 211 -2.77 -12.67 -73.37
N SER A 212 -3.79 -12.06 -72.79
CA SER A 212 -3.93 -10.61 -72.83
C SER A 212 -2.83 -10.04 -71.93
N VAL A 213 -1.78 -9.52 -72.56
CA VAL A 213 -0.79 -8.68 -71.88
C VAL A 213 -1.34 -7.27 -71.92
N THR A 214 -1.79 -6.77 -70.77
CA THR A 214 -2.08 -5.35 -70.61
C THR A 214 -0.93 -4.71 -69.86
N VAL A 215 -0.35 -3.68 -70.47
CA VAL A 215 0.73 -2.87 -69.87
C VAL A 215 0.06 -1.61 -69.33
N ASN A 216 0.11 -1.42 -68.01
CA ASN A 216 -0.31 -0.16 -67.40
C ASN A 216 0.75 0.91 -67.68
N SER A 217 0.40 2.20 -67.57
CA SER A 217 1.23 3.37 -67.93
C SER A 217 2.59 3.50 -67.21
N GLU A 218 2.95 2.54 -66.36
CA GLU A 218 4.20 2.47 -65.59
C GLU A 218 5.07 1.24 -65.96
N GLY A 219 4.74 0.50 -67.03
CA GLY A 219 5.64 -0.48 -67.65
C GLY A 219 5.71 -1.87 -67.00
N ALA A 220 4.86 -2.20 -66.02
CA ALA A 220 4.81 -3.52 -65.41
C ALA A 220 3.93 -4.51 -66.19
N ILE A 221 4.45 -5.72 -66.45
CA ILE A 221 3.78 -6.82 -67.17
C ILE A 221 3.26 -7.85 -66.16
N THR A 222 1.96 -8.15 -66.18
CA THR A 222 1.35 -9.21 -65.36
C THR A 222 0.73 -10.31 -66.24
N PHE A 223 0.89 -11.58 -65.83
CA PHE A 223 0.32 -12.74 -66.50
C PHE A 223 -0.79 -13.34 -65.64
N LEU A 224 -2.01 -13.41 -66.15
CA LEU A 224 -3.14 -14.07 -65.48
C LEU A 224 -3.31 -15.51 -66.02
N THR A 225 -3.36 -16.49 -65.14
CA THR A 225 -3.82 -17.87 -65.40
C THR A 225 -5.08 -18.12 -64.59
N GLU A 226 -6.16 -18.55 -65.26
CA GLU A 226 -7.40 -19.00 -64.63
C GLU A 226 -7.19 -20.38 -64.01
N GLU A 227 -6.90 -20.41 -62.71
CA GLU A 227 -7.22 -21.47 -61.74
C GLU A 227 -6.70 -21.00 -60.39
N ASP A 228 -7.54 -20.30 -59.64
CA ASP A 228 -7.56 -20.34 -58.17
C ASP A 228 -8.76 -19.52 -57.68
N GLU A 229 -9.65 -20.21 -56.97
CA GLU A 229 -10.74 -19.61 -56.22
C GLU A 229 -10.18 -18.60 -55.21
N THR A 230 -10.80 -17.43 -55.23
CA THR A 230 -10.40 -16.21 -54.55
C THR A 230 -10.28 -16.37 -53.04
N LEU A 231 -9.12 -15.94 -52.53
CA LEU A 231 -8.76 -15.78 -51.12
C LEU A 231 -9.46 -14.57 -50.45
N ASP A 232 -10.71 -14.26 -50.83
CA ASP A 232 -11.43 -13.05 -50.37
C ASP A 232 -12.75 -13.30 -49.62
N ASP A 233 -13.16 -14.56 -49.38
CA ASP A 233 -14.42 -14.87 -48.66
C ASP A 233 -14.26 -15.20 -47.15
N ARG A 234 -13.08 -15.03 -46.55
CA ARG A 234 -12.87 -15.35 -45.11
C ARG A 234 -13.14 -14.22 -44.12
N LYS A 235 -13.71 -13.09 -44.55
CA LYS A 235 -14.06 -11.98 -43.65
C LYS A 235 -15.53 -11.89 -43.23
N THR A 236 -16.36 -12.94 -43.31
CA THR A 236 -17.72 -12.86 -42.74
C THR A 236 -18.33 -14.21 -42.31
N LYS A 237 -17.79 -14.90 -41.29
CA LYS A 237 -18.62 -15.82 -40.47
C LYS A 237 -18.24 -15.77 -38.99
N ARG A 238 -19.12 -15.16 -38.19
CA ARG A 238 -19.20 -15.36 -36.74
C ARG A 238 -19.53 -16.83 -36.50
N VAL A 239 -18.57 -17.58 -35.96
CA VAL A 239 -18.83 -18.81 -35.22
C VAL A 239 -18.41 -18.54 -33.79
N LYS A 240 -19.40 -18.55 -32.88
CA LYS A 240 -19.17 -18.66 -31.43
C LYS A 240 -18.45 -19.99 -31.19
N VAL A 241 -17.22 -19.94 -30.66
CA VAL A 241 -16.62 -21.08 -29.98
C VAL A 241 -16.34 -20.61 -28.56
N GLU A 242 -17.15 -21.12 -27.63
CA GLU A 242 -16.86 -21.12 -26.21
C GLU A 242 -15.53 -21.87 -26.00
N GLY A 243 -14.54 -21.16 -25.48
CA GLY A 243 -13.28 -21.71 -25.02
C GLY A 243 -12.93 -21.02 -23.70
N ALA A 244 -13.23 -21.70 -22.60
CA ALA A 244 -12.92 -21.25 -21.26
C ALA A 244 -11.39 -21.08 -21.07
N SER A 245 -10.91 -19.85 -21.12
CA SER A 245 -9.59 -19.46 -20.60
C SER A 245 -9.78 -18.89 -19.20
N LYS A 246 -9.71 -19.76 -18.18
CA LYS A 246 -9.55 -19.31 -16.80
C LYS A 246 -8.09 -18.87 -16.61
N ARG A 247 -7.87 -17.56 -16.65
CA ARG A 247 -6.91 -16.83 -15.80
C ARG A 247 -7.14 -15.34 -16.00
N ASP A 248 -7.97 -14.78 -15.12
CA ASP A 248 -8.07 -13.35 -14.85
C ASP A 248 -6.67 -12.78 -14.61
N ARG A 249 -6.23 -11.89 -15.51
CA ARG A 249 -5.23 -10.88 -15.19
C ARG A 249 -6.01 -9.62 -14.82
N VAL A 250 -6.17 -9.41 -13.52
CA VAL A 250 -6.46 -8.09 -12.96
C VAL A 250 -5.21 -7.24 -13.21
N VAL A 251 -5.25 -6.45 -14.29
CA VAL A 251 -4.40 -5.29 -14.45
C VAL A 251 -5.20 -4.15 -13.84
N ASP A 252 -4.98 -3.90 -12.55
CA ASP A 252 -5.45 -2.67 -11.94
C ASP A 252 -4.68 -1.51 -12.58
N VAL A 253 -5.48 -0.60 -13.13
CA VAL A 253 -5.11 0.70 -13.66
C VAL A 253 -4.22 1.41 -12.64
N LEU A 254 -2.98 1.69 -13.04
CA LEU A 254 -2.08 2.56 -12.28
C LEU A 254 -2.65 3.99 -12.35
N ASP A 255 -2.98 4.54 -11.18
CA ASP A 255 -3.28 5.95 -10.97
C ASP A 255 -2.10 6.82 -11.47
N GLU A 256 -2.34 7.69 -12.45
CA GLU A 256 -1.39 8.68 -12.95
C GLU A 256 -1.29 9.95 -12.07
N GLU A 257 -1.41 9.83 -10.75
CA GLU A 257 -1.20 10.97 -9.84
C GLU A 257 -0.26 10.60 -8.68
N ALA A 258 1.01 10.35 -8.99
CA ALA A 258 2.05 10.23 -7.97
C ALA A 258 3.36 10.91 -8.39
N THR A 259 3.28 12.18 -8.80
CA THR A 259 4.43 13.10 -8.81
C THR A 259 4.00 14.51 -8.37
N LEU A 260 4.20 14.83 -7.09
CA LEU A 260 4.94 16.01 -6.62
C LEU A 260 4.67 16.20 -5.12
N PHE A 261 5.75 16.19 -4.33
CA PHE A 261 5.76 16.75 -2.99
C PHE A 261 5.31 18.22 -3.02
N PRO A 262 4.26 18.63 -2.28
CA PRO A 262 4.04 20.04 -2.01
C PRO A 262 4.62 20.36 -0.63
N TYR A 263 5.68 21.18 -0.62
CA TYR A 263 5.94 22.06 0.52
C TYR A 263 4.66 22.83 0.83
N ARG A 264 4.11 22.68 2.04
CA ARG A 264 3.13 23.64 2.57
C ARG A 264 3.74 24.36 3.77
N GLU A 265 4.12 25.60 3.50
CA GLU A 265 4.36 26.63 4.50
C GLU A 265 3.12 26.85 5.35
N ASN A 266 3.38 27.08 6.63
CA ASN A 266 2.41 27.47 7.64
C ASN A 266 1.78 28.82 7.29
N ILE A 267 0.50 28.84 6.96
CA ILE A 267 -0.33 30.04 7.04
C ILE A 267 -1.62 29.66 7.75
N GLY A 268 -1.78 30.15 8.99
CA GLY A 268 -3.05 30.11 9.72
C GLY A 268 -4.04 31.17 9.20
N PRO A 269 -5.10 31.44 9.96
CA PRO A 269 -6.33 30.67 10.03
C PRO A 269 -7.46 31.39 9.25
N SER A 270 -8.38 30.65 8.62
CA SER A 270 -9.69 31.24 8.29
C SER A 270 -10.81 30.21 8.39
N ASN A 271 -11.82 30.61 9.17
CA ASN A 271 -13.05 29.90 9.42
C ASN A 271 -13.81 29.64 8.12
N GLN A 272 -14.15 28.38 7.83
CA GLN A 272 -15.35 28.05 7.08
C GLN A 272 -15.74 26.56 7.26
N ASN A 273 -16.77 26.36 8.08
CA ASN A 273 -17.75 25.26 8.06
C ASN A 273 -17.28 23.89 7.57
N LEU A 274 -16.78 23.06 8.49
CA LEU A 274 -16.77 21.60 8.32
C LEU A 274 -17.65 20.96 9.39
N ARG A 275 -18.78 20.43 8.90
CA ARG A 275 -19.74 19.57 9.60
C ARG A 275 -18.98 18.43 10.30
N SER A 276 -18.99 18.39 11.63
CA SER A 276 -18.38 17.29 12.38
C SER A 276 -19.15 15.98 12.16
N PRO A 277 -18.48 14.82 12.03
CA PRO A 277 -19.15 13.52 12.00
C PRO A 277 -19.82 13.23 13.35
N ARG A 278 -21.05 12.70 13.30
CA ARG A 278 -21.82 12.19 14.44
C ARG A 278 -21.01 11.10 15.16
N THR A 279 -20.76 11.27 16.46
CA THR A 279 -20.28 10.18 17.32
C THR A 279 -21.38 9.13 17.50
N PRO A 280 -21.04 7.82 17.54
CA PRO A 280 -22.01 6.78 17.86
C PRO A 280 -22.44 6.90 19.33
N ARG A 281 -23.77 6.93 19.55
CA ARG A 281 -24.40 6.91 20.87
C ARG A 281 -24.02 5.63 21.62
N THR A 282 -23.37 5.79 22.77
CA THR A 282 -23.30 4.74 23.80
C THR A 282 -24.70 4.52 24.41
N PRO A 283 -25.09 3.27 24.75
CA PRO A 283 -26.34 3.02 25.42
C PRO A 283 -26.29 3.55 26.86
N ARG A 284 -27.33 4.30 27.23
CA ARG A 284 -27.55 4.90 28.56
C ARG A 284 -27.58 3.81 29.64
N THR A 285 -26.63 3.85 30.58
CA THR A 285 -26.80 3.26 31.91
C THR A 285 -27.77 4.14 32.72
N PRO A 286 -28.78 3.58 33.41
CA PRO A 286 -29.66 4.36 34.26
C PRO A 286 -28.89 4.81 35.49
N TRP A 287 -28.90 6.13 35.70
CA TRP A 287 -28.49 6.77 36.95
C TRP A 287 -29.27 6.18 38.11
N VAL A 288 -28.56 5.57 39.07
CA VAL A 288 -29.08 5.39 40.43
C VAL A 288 -28.50 6.52 41.26
N SER A 289 -29.33 7.53 41.48
CA SER A 289 -29.12 8.56 42.48
C SER A 289 -29.19 7.95 43.88
N SER A 290 -28.09 7.98 44.63
CA SER A 290 -28.15 8.02 46.08
C SER A 290 -27.01 8.88 46.61
N TRP A 291 -27.25 10.19 46.58
CA TRP A 291 -26.64 11.11 47.51
C TRP A 291 -27.14 10.77 48.92
N THR A 292 -26.23 10.40 49.81
CA THR A 292 -26.44 10.52 51.25
C THR A 292 -25.24 11.26 51.84
N PRO A 293 -25.42 12.46 52.42
CA PRO A 293 -24.38 13.12 53.19
C PRO A 293 -24.37 12.48 54.59
N ARG A 294 -23.29 11.79 54.96
CA ARG A 294 -23.12 11.28 56.32
C ARG A 294 -22.39 12.33 57.15
N ASN A 295 -23.18 13.10 57.91
CA ASN A 295 -22.68 13.94 58.99
C ASN A 295 -22.13 13.09 60.14
N PHE A 296 -21.16 13.70 60.82
CA PHE A 296 -20.46 13.28 62.03
C PHE A 296 -21.31 12.49 63.05
N SER A 297 -20.72 11.44 63.62
CA SER A 297 -21.01 11.05 65.00
C SER A 297 -19.80 10.35 65.64
N THR A 298 -19.48 10.86 66.81
CA THR A 298 -18.52 10.44 67.83
C THR A 298 -18.71 8.98 68.27
N SER A 299 -17.62 8.24 68.45
CA SER A 299 -17.49 7.30 69.58
C SER A 299 -16.03 6.91 69.79
N GLU A 300 -15.69 6.88 71.07
CA GLU A 300 -14.40 6.60 71.67
C GLU A 300 -14.09 5.09 71.66
N GLU A 301 -12.81 4.76 71.43
CA GLU A 301 -12.01 3.66 72.01
C GLU A 301 -12.49 2.18 71.98
N PRO A 302 -11.62 1.21 72.36
CA PRO A 302 -10.21 1.02 72.02
C PRO A 302 -9.96 -0.42 71.50
N CYS A 303 -8.76 -0.75 71.00
CA CYS A 303 -8.19 -2.09 71.17
C CYS A 303 -6.69 -2.12 70.86
N SER A 304 -5.94 -2.40 71.91
CA SER A 304 -4.57 -2.89 71.92
C SER A 304 -4.42 -4.17 71.09
N SER A 305 -3.32 -4.29 70.36
CA SER A 305 -2.64 -5.58 70.18
C SER A 305 -1.19 -5.38 69.79
N SER A 306 -0.35 -5.70 70.78
CA SER A 306 1.05 -6.07 70.74
C SER A 306 1.36 -7.28 69.85
N SER A 307 2.66 -7.42 69.52
CA SER A 307 3.36 -8.68 69.16
C SER A 307 3.14 -9.13 67.70
N THR A 308 4.11 -9.58 66.89
CA THR A 308 5.47 -10.10 67.08
C THR A 308 6.10 -10.23 65.67
N SER A 309 7.40 -10.00 65.53
CA SER A 309 8.20 -10.54 64.42
C SER A 309 8.14 -12.08 64.43
N PRO A 310 8.34 -12.76 63.28
CA PRO A 310 9.63 -13.44 63.13
C PRO A 310 10.18 -13.57 61.70
N THR A 311 11.52 -13.69 61.69
CA THR A 311 12.45 -14.31 60.70
C THR A 311 12.42 -13.88 59.25
#